data_AF-A0A0N0SGY5-F1
#
_entry.id   AF-A0A0N0SGY5-F1
#
_cell.length_a   1.000
_cell.length_b   1.000
_cell.length_c   1.000
_cell.angle_alpha   90.00
_cell.angle_beta   90.00
_cell.angle_gamma   90.00
#
_symmetry.space_group_name_H-M   'P 1'
#
loop_
_entity.id
_entity.type
_entity.pdbx_description
1 polymer ?
#
loop_
_entity_poly.entity_id
_entity_poly.type
_entity_poly.pdbx_seq_one_letter_code
_entity_poly.pdbx_strand_id
1 'polypeptide(L)'
;MDDPDEARILVLGWGSTYGPITAAVRRLRKDGFPVAQAHLRHLNPFPRNLDEVLERYDKVVLPEMNLGQLATLIRAKYLTNIHSVTQVNGMPFKAAQLAEAVQEASRAQ
;
A
#
# COMPACT_ATOMS: atom_id res chain seq x y z
N MET A 1 -0.74 -11.97 0.92
CA MET A 1 0.06 -11.11 1.82
C MET A 1 1.48 -11.62 1.76
N ASP A 2 2.46 -10.72 1.76
CA ASP A 2 3.89 -11.00 1.80
C ASP A 2 4.48 -10.05 2.85
N ASP A 3 4.89 -10.59 3.99
CA ASP A 3 5.17 -9.85 5.22
C ASP A 3 6.47 -10.37 5.84
N PRO A 4 7.54 -9.55 5.90
CA PRO A 4 8.75 -9.90 6.62
C PRO A 4 8.57 -9.57 8.10
N ASP A 5 9.30 -10.28 8.97
CA ASP A 5 9.37 -9.91 10.38
C ASP A 5 9.84 -8.44 10.52
N GLU A 6 9.26 -7.70 11.47
CA GLU A 6 9.57 -6.29 11.79
C GLU A 6 9.04 -5.21 10.83
N ALA A 7 8.26 -5.54 9.80
CA ALA A 7 7.66 -4.51 8.95
C ALA A 7 6.66 -3.62 9.73
N ARG A 8 6.92 -2.32 9.73
CA ARG A 8 6.01 -1.30 10.31
C ARG A 8 5.11 -0.62 9.28
N ILE A 9 5.36 -0.87 8.00
CA ILE A 9 4.64 -0.25 6.88
C ILE A 9 4.04 -1.32 6.00
N LEU A 10 2.77 -1.13 5.67
CA LEU A 10 2.04 -1.94 4.71
C LEU A 10 1.85 -1.17 3.40
N VAL A 11 2.25 -1.76 2.28
CA VAL A 11 1.80 -1.32 0.96
C VAL A 11 0.59 -2.15 0.55
N LEU A 12 -0.57 -1.50 0.50
CA LEU A 12 -1.84 -2.11 0.13
C LEU A 12 -2.17 -1.80 -1.34
N GLY A 13 -2.40 -2.84 -2.14
CA GLY A 13 -2.75 -2.71 -3.55
C GLY A 13 -4.10 -3.32 -3.93
N TRP A 14 -4.54 -2.97 -5.14
CA TRP A 14 -5.69 -3.58 -5.83
C TRP A 14 -5.44 -3.57 -7.35
N GLY A 15 -5.95 -4.58 -8.06
CA GLY A 15 -5.93 -4.59 -9.53
C GLY A 15 -4.52 -4.48 -10.12
N SER A 16 -4.35 -3.59 -11.10
CA SER A 16 -3.13 -3.45 -11.91
C SER A 16 -1.89 -2.95 -11.15
N THR A 17 -2.04 -2.44 -9.92
CA THR A 17 -0.91 -1.94 -9.12
C THR A 17 -0.04 -3.06 -8.53
N TYR A 18 -0.47 -4.33 -8.62
CA TYR A 18 0.25 -5.47 -8.05
C TYR A 18 1.71 -5.57 -8.50
N GLY A 19 1.94 -5.49 -9.81
CA GLY A 19 3.28 -5.60 -10.40
C GLY A 19 4.21 -4.48 -9.94
N PRO A 20 3.83 -3.20 -10.13
CA PRO A 20 4.60 -2.06 -9.64
C PRO A 20 4.88 -2.09 -8.14
N ILE A 21 3.88 -2.45 -7.31
CA ILE A 21 4.04 -2.57 -5.86
C ILE A 21 5.06 -3.65 -5.52
N THR A 22 4.93 -4.84 -6.10
CA THR A 22 5.86 -5.97 -5.84
C THR A 22 7.30 -5.60 -6.21
N ALA A 23 7.50 -4.89 -7.32
CA ALA A 23 8.82 -4.42 -7.72
C ALA A 23 9.39 -3.36 -6.76
N ALA A 24 8.56 -2.43 -6.28
CA ALA A 24 8.97 -1.42 -5.31
C ALA A 24 9.31 -2.04 -3.95
N VAL A 25 8.47 -2.94 -3.43
CA VAL A 25 8.68 -3.65 -2.16
C VAL A 25 9.98 -4.46 -2.21
N ARG A 26 10.22 -5.20 -3.29
CA ARG A 26 11.50 -5.94 -3.47
C ARG A 26 12.71 -5.02 -3.45
N ARG A 27 12.61 -3.85 -4.09
CA ARG A 27 13.68 -2.85 -4.10
C ARG A 27 13.95 -2.34 -2.68
N LEU A 28 12.90 -1.93 -1.96
CA LEU A 28 13.02 -1.42 -0.58
C LEU A 28 13.63 -2.45 0.36
N ARG A 29 13.17 -3.70 0.29
CA ARG A 29 13.72 -4.79 1.12
C ARG A 29 15.19 -5.07 0.80
N LYS A 30 15.60 -4.98 -0.47
CA LYS A 30 17.02 -5.10 -0.87
C LYS A 30 17.89 -4.01 -0.24
N ASP A 31 17.32 -2.83 -0.01
CA ASP A 31 17.98 -1.69 0.61
C ASP A 31 17.87 -1.72 2.16
N GLY A 32 17.40 -2.83 2.74
CA GLY A 32 17.30 -3.02 4.20
C GLY A 32 16.07 -2.39 4.85
N PHE A 33 15.06 -2.00 4.05
CA PHE A 33 13.84 -1.38 4.56
C PHE A 33 12.69 -2.41 4.65
N PRO A 34 12.32 -2.88 5.85
CA PRO A 34 11.30 -3.90 6.02
C PRO A 34 9.90 -3.33 5.75
N VAL A 35 9.26 -3.85 4.70
CA VAL A 35 7.93 -3.40 4.24
C VAL A 35 7.07 -4.61 3.94
N ALA A 36 5.84 -4.60 4.44
CA ALA A 36 4.83 -5.59 4.15
C ALA A 36 4.05 -5.22 2.88
N GLN A 37 3.53 -6.24 2.21
CA GLN A 37 2.70 -6.08 1.02
C GLN A 37 1.41 -6.89 1.16
N ALA A 38 0.27 -6.25 0.92
CA ALA A 38 -1.01 -6.90 0.75
C ALA A 38 -1.67 -6.45 -0.56
N HIS A 39 -2.42 -7.36 -1.18
CA HIS A 39 -3.15 -7.05 -2.41
C HIS A 39 -4.57 -7.60 -2.32
N LEU A 40 -5.55 -6.71 -2.44
CA LEU A 40 -6.96 -7.07 -2.43
C LEU A 40 -7.35 -7.73 -3.75
N ARG A 41 -8.01 -8.88 -3.66
CA ARG A 41 -8.57 -9.61 -4.82
C ARG A 41 -10.02 -9.25 -5.10
N HIS A 42 -10.79 -8.93 -4.07
CA HIS A 42 -12.20 -8.50 -4.15
C HIS A 42 -12.42 -7.29 -3.23
N LEU A 43 -13.12 -6.25 -3.71
CA LEU A 43 -13.44 -5.04 -2.91
C LEU A 43 -14.76 -5.21 -2.16
N ASN A 44 -15.71 -5.95 -2.73
CA ASN A 44 -17.03 -6.10 -2.16
C ASN A 44 -17.48 -7.58 -2.15
N PRO A 45 -17.68 -8.18 -0.97
CA PRO A 45 -17.27 -7.65 0.33
C PRO A 45 -15.73 -7.57 0.44
N PHE A 46 -15.23 -6.64 1.24
CA PHE A 46 -13.82 -6.66 1.65
C PHE A 46 -13.50 -7.96 2.42
N PRO A 47 -12.24 -8.42 2.43
CA PRO A 47 -11.80 -9.51 3.30
C PRO A 47 -12.19 -9.27 4.76
N ARG A 48 -12.65 -10.32 5.44
CA ARG A 48 -13.17 -10.22 6.81
C ARG A 48 -12.15 -9.75 7.83
N ASN A 49 -10.87 -10.03 7.59
CA ASN A 49 -9.74 -9.72 8.46
C ASN A 49 -8.97 -8.47 8.02
N LEU A 50 -9.54 -7.64 7.14
CA LEU A 50 -8.83 -6.48 6.61
C LEU A 50 -8.53 -5.44 7.70
N ASP A 51 -9.46 -5.25 8.63
CA ASP A 51 -9.30 -4.43 9.84
C ASP A 51 -8.07 -4.86 10.66
N GLU A 52 -8.01 -6.13 11.05
CA GLU A 52 -6.90 -6.68 11.84
C GLU A 52 -5.56 -6.53 11.11
N VAL A 53 -5.54 -6.65 9.78
CA VAL A 53 -4.33 -6.46 8.98
C VAL A 53 -3.91 -4.99 8.97
N LEU A 54 -4.85 -4.07 8.82
CA LEU A 54 -4.58 -2.63 8.79
C LEU A 54 -4.04 -2.11 10.14
N GLU A 55 -4.56 -2.61 11.26
CA GLU A 55 -4.16 -2.20 12.61
C GLU A 55 -2.75 -2.65 13.02
N ARG A 56 -2.19 -3.68 12.36
CA ARG A 56 -0.85 -4.20 12.66
C ARG A 56 0.28 -3.27 12.21
N TYR A 57 0.00 -2.30 11.35
CA TYR A 57 1.03 -1.45 10.75
C TYR A 57 0.84 0.00 11.16
N ASP A 58 1.95 0.65 11.52
CA ASP A 58 1.98 2.07 11.89
C ASP A 58 1.49 2.95 10.74
N LYS A 59 1.83 2.58 9.51
CA LYS A 59 1.47 3.31 8.28
C LYS A 59 1.01 2.35 7.20
N VAL A 60 -0.07 2.71 6.51
CA VAL A 60 -0.57 1.99 5.33
C VAL A 60 -0.48 2.89 4.11
N VAL A 61 0.36 2.53 3.14
CA VAL A 61 0.51 3.22 1.87
C VAL A 61 -0.34 2.52 0.82
N LEU A 62 -1.16 3.27 0.09
CA LEU A 62 -2.06 2.74 -0.92
C LEU A 62 -1.83 3.42 -2.26
N PRO A 63 -1.03 2.80 -3.15
CA PRO A 63 -0.88 3.24 -4.52
C PRO A 63 -2.13 2.90 -5.34
N GLU A 64 -2.75 3.92 -5.93
CA GLU A 64 -3.90 3.75 -6.81
C GLU A 64 -3.84 4.65 -8.05
N MET A 65 -4.25 4.09 -9.19
CA MET A 65 -4.22 4.78 -10.49
C MET A 65 -5.54 5.52 -10.75
N ASN A 66 -6.00 6.26 -9.74
CA ASN A 66 -7.26 6.99 -9.71
C ASN A 66 -7.11 8.17 -8.72
N LEU A 67 -8.20 8.73 -8.22
CA LEU A 67 -8.21 9.92 -7.36
C LEU A 67 -8.46 9.60 -5.88
N GLY A 68 -8.12 8.40 -5.40
CA GLY A 68 -8.24 8.09 -3.97
C GLY A 68 -9.47 7.26 -3.60
N GLN A 69 -10.11 6.60 -4.56
CA GLN A 69 -11.40 5.93 -4.33
C GLN A 69 -11.28 4.81 -3.29
N LEU A 70 -10.26 3.96 -3.39
CA LEU A 70 -10.09 2.86 -2.47
C LEU A 70 -9.67 3.36 -1.08
N ALA A 71 -8.76 4.33 -1.03
CA ALA A 71 -8.39 4.97 0.23
C ALA A 71 -9.60 5.58 0.96
N THR A 72 -10.52 6.21 0.21
CA THR A 72 -11.76 6.77 0.76
C THR A 72 -12.66 5.69 1.37
N LEU A 73 -12.86 4.58 0.66
CA LEU A 73 -13.69 3.47 1.17
C LEU A 73 -13.09 2.82 2.42
N ILE A 74 -11.77 2.61 2.44
CA ILE A 74 -11.09 2.00 3.59
C ILE A 74 -11.15 2.93 4.80
N ARG A 75 -10.86 4.22 4.64
CA ARG A 75 -10.98 5.22 5.73
C ARG A 75 -12.41 5.27 6.27
N ALA A 76 -13.42 5.31 5.40
CA ALA A 76 -14.81 5.39 5.81
C ALA A 76 -15.28 4.14 6.57
N LYS A 77 -14.76 2.95 6.23
CA LYS A 77 -15.19 1.69 6.83
C LYS A 77 -14.39 1.29 8.07
N TYR A 78 -13.08 1.55 8.08
CA TYR A 78 -12.16 1.03 9.10
C TYR A 78 -11.52 2.13 9.96
N LEU A 79 -11.76 3.42 9.65
CA LEU A 79 -11.18 4.56 10.36
C LEU A 79 -9.64 4.57 10.41
N THR A 80 -8.98 3.78 9.55
CA THR A 80 -7.53 3.72 9.42
C THR A 80 -7.02 4.91 8.60
N ASN A 81 -5.95 5.54 9.05
CA ASN A 81 -5.27 6.56 8.25
C ASN A 81 -4.49 5.89 7.09
N ILE A 82 -4.94 6.12 5.86
CA ILE A 82 -4.29 5.64 4.64
C ILE A 82 -3.44 6.75 4.03
N HIS A 83 -2.19 6.47 3.66
CA HIS A 83 -1.38 7.33 2.81
C HIS A 83 -1.65 6.99 1.35
N SER A 84 -2.53 7.75 0.70
CA SER A 84 -2.90 7.50 -0.70
C SER A 84 -1.86 8.09 -1.65
N VAL A 85 -1.33 7.25 -2.55
CA VAL A 85 -0.42 7.66 -3.63
C VAL A 85 -1.18 7.54 -4.94
N THR A 86 -1.68 8.67 -5.44
CA THR A 86 -2.57 8.71 -6.61
C THR A 86 -1.81 9.06 -7.89
N GLN A 87 -2.13 8.39 -9.00
CA GLN A 87 -1.62 8.75 -10.33
C GLN A 87 -2.69 8.61 -11.41
N VAL A 88 -2.90 9.66 -12.22
CA VAL A 88 -3.93 9.71 -13.27
C VAL A 88 -3.37 10.20 -14.61
N ASN A 89 -2.26 9.60 -15.05
CA ASN A 89 -1.57 9.95 -16.30
C ASN A 89 -1.63 8.85 -17.38
N GLY A 90 -2.46 7.83 -17.19
CA GLY A 90 -2.59 6.70 -18.13
C GLY A 90 -1.42 5.71 -18.14
N MET A 91 -0.37 5.96 -17.36
CA MET A 91 0.82 5.11 -17.28
C MET A 91 0.87 4.33 -15.96
N PRO A 92 1.33 3.08 -15.95
CA PRO A 92 1.59 2.35 -14.71
C PRO A 92 2.62 3.08 -13.82
N PHE A 93 2.54 2.83 -12.52
CA PHE A 93 3.56 3.31 -11.59
C PHE A 93 4.94 2.75 -11.93
N LYS A 94 5.97 3.60 -11.83
CA LYS A 94 7.36 3.16 -11.85
C LYS A 94 7.72 2.63 -10.47
N ALA A 95 8.44 1.50 -10.42
CA ALA A 95 8.85 0.89 -9.15
C ALA A 95 9.71 1.83 -8.28
N ALA A 96 10.60 2.62 -8.89
CA ALA A 96 11.44 3.58 -8.18
C ALA A 96 10.62 4.71 -7.53
N GLN A 97 9.61 5.23 -8.26
CA GLN A 97 8.71 6.28 -7.76
C GLN A 97 7.87 5.76 -6.58
N LEU A 98 7.37 4.53 -6.65
CA LEU A 98 6.65 3.94 -5.51
C LEU A 98 7.55 3.68 -4.31
N ALA A 99 8.79 3.23 -4.54
CA ALA A 99 9.74 3.03 -3.46
C ALA A 99 10.04 4.34 -2.72
N GLU A 100 10.26 5.42 -3.46
CA GLU A 100 10.46 6.76 -2.92
C GLU A 100 9.24 7.24 -2.13
N ALA A 101 8.04 7.12 -2.69
CA ALA A 101 6.80 7.51 -2.00
C ALA A 101 6.58 6.74 -0.69
N VAL A 102 6.92 5.44 -0.65
CA VAL A 102 6.84 4.62 0.57
C VAL A 102 7.86 5.08 1.62
N GLN A 103 9.09 5.41 1.21
CA GLN A 103 10.12 5.96 2.11
C GLN A 103 9.79 7.37 2.61
N GLU A 104 9.11 8.18 1.81
CA GLU A 104 8.62 9.49 2.25
C GLU A 104 7.51 9.32 3.29
N ALA A 105 6.53 8.46 3.00
CA ALA A 105 5.43 8.15 3.92
C ALA A 105 5.91 7.56 5.25
N SER A 106 7.07 6.89 5.29
CA SER A 106 7.67 6.39 6.52
C SER A 106 8.22 7.48 7.44
N ARG A 107 8.53 8.66 6.88
CA ARG A 107 9.14 9.80 7.59
C ARG A 107 8.10 10.84 8.01
N ALA A 108 6.95 10.87 7.34
CA ALA A 108 5.86 11.80 7.63
C ALA A 108 5.18 11.44 8.97
N GLN A 109 5.21 12.40 9.91
CA GLN A 109 4.60 12.30 11.24
C GLN A 109 3.08 12.14 11.15
#